data_AF-A0A9W8XQ85-F1
#
_entry.id   AF-A0A9W8XQ85-F1
#
_cell.length_a   1.000
_cell.length_b   1.000
_cell.length_c   1.000
_cell.angle_alpha   90.00
_cell.angle_beta   90.00
_cell.angle_gamma   90.00
#
_symmetry.space_group_name_H-M   'P 1'
#
loop_
_entity.id
_entity.type
_entity.pdbx_description
1 polymer ?
#
loop_
_entity_poly.entity_id
_entity_poly.type
_entity_poly.pdbx_seq_one_letter_code
_entity_poly.pdbx_strand_id
1 'polypeptide(L)'
;MRSYCGTKFALEGWYECLKQETDHLGIKSVIFELGFFRTKIMDPANVKLRSEPIDDYKPIRDGVAQFVQSINGHQPGDPEKAVRIIIDVVKEEGVAQGKPLPERLPLGPDCLTTLRKKAVSNLTICNEWEDVIRSTNFD
;
A
#
# COMPACT_ATOMS: atom_id res chain seq x y z
N MET A 1 13.45 1.50 2.47
CA MET A 1 12.40 1.29 1.44
C MET A 1 12.19 -0.17 1.09
N ARG A 2 13.19 -0.91 0.58
CA ARG A 2 13.05 -2.34 0.20
C ARG A 2 12.39 -3.22 1.28
N SER A 3 12.92 -3.24 2.50
CA SER A 3 12.35 -4.03 3.59
C SER A 3 10.93 -3.59 3.96
N TYR A 4 10.66 -2.28 3.96
CA TYR A 4 9.32 -1.75 4.20
C TYR A 4 8.33 -2.27 3.15
N CYS A 5 8.63 -2.06 1.86
CA CYS A 5 7.78 -2.53 0.76
C CYS A 5 7.60 -4.05 0.78
N GLY A 6 8.67 -4.81 1.02
CA GLY A 6 8.60 -6.27 1.12
C GLY A 6 7.67 -6.74 2.24
N THR A 7 7.80 -6.16 3.44
CA THR A 7 6.92 -6.51 4.58
C THR A 7 5.46 -6.10 4.35
N LYS A 8 5.20 -4.95 3.71
CA LYS A 8 3.84 -4.49 3.42
C LYS A 8 3.18 -5.33 2.32
N PHE A 9 3.93 -5.72 1.29
CA PHE A 9 3.44 -6.64 0.27
C PHE A 9 3.18 -8.05 0.84
N ALA A 10 4.04 -8.53 1.74
CA ALA A 10 3.81 -9.80 2.43
C ALA A 10 2.53 -9.77 3.30
N LEU A 11 2.26 -8.65 3.97
CA LEU A 11 1.02 -8.44 4.72
C LEU A 11 -0.21 -8.50 3.81
N GLU A 12 -0.14 -7.88 2.64
CA GLU A 12 -1.19 -7.93 1.63
C GLU A 12 -1.47 -9.35 1.13
N GLY A 13 -0.43 -10.13 0.82
CA GLY A 13 -0.60 -11.53 0.41
C GLY A 13 -1.15 -12.41 1.55
N TRP A 14 -0.70 -12.21 2.77
CA TRP A 14 -1.22 -12.92 3.95
C TRP A 14 -2.72 -12.62 4.18
N TYR A 15 -3.11 -11.37 4.01
CA TYR A 15 -4.49 -10.94 4.15
C TYR A 15 -5.45 -11.59 3.14
N GLU A 16 -5.03 -11.79 1.88
CA GLU A 16 -5.87 -12.42 0.86
C GLU A 16 -6.28 -13.84 1.27
N CYS A 17 -5.36 -14.61 1.86
CA CYS A 17 -5.66 -15.92 2.43
C CYS A 17 -6.58 -15.81 3.66
N LEU A 18 -6.23 -14.94 4.62
CA LEU A 18 -7.01 -14.76 5.85
C LEU A 18 -8.46 -14.40 5.56
N LYS A 19 -8.71 -13.53 4.58
CA LYS A 19 -10.06 -13.13 4.18
C LYS A 19 -10.87 -14.34 3.72
N GLN A 20 -10.31 -15.18 2.84
CA GLN A 20 -11.00 -16.38 2.34
C GLN A 20 -11.25 -17.41 3.45
N GLU A 21 -10.28 -17.61 4.33
CA GLU A 21 -10.37 -18.56 5.44
C GLU A 21 -11.44 -18.16 6.47
N THR A 22 -11.66 -16.87 6.69
CA THR A 22 -12.56 -16.36 7.73
C THR A 22 -13.96 -15.97 7.23
N ASP A 23 -14.18 -15.96 5.91
CA ASP A 23 -15.44 -15.50 5.30
C ASP A 23 -16.65 -16.30 5.78
N HIS A 24 -16.52 -17.62 5.86
CA HIS A 24 -17.58 -18.53 6.34
C HIS A 24 -17.95 -18.33 7.82
N LEU A 25 -17.12 -17.62 8.59
CA LEU A 25 -17.38 -17.25 9.99
C LEU A 25 -18.10 -15.90 10.10
N GLY A 26 -18.34 -15.20 8.99
CA GLY A 26 -18.92 -13.86 8.98
C GLY A 26 -17.95 -12.75 9.42
N ILE A 27 -16.64 -13.03 9.44
CA ILE A 27 -15.62 -12.04 9.81
C ILE A 27 -15.30 -11.19 8.58
N LYS A 28 -15.54 -9.88 8.69
CA LYS A 28 -15.22 -8.91 7.65
C LYS A 28 -13.84 -8.32 7.88
N SER A 29 -13.00 -8.36 6.84
CA SER A 29 -11.63 -7.85 6.88
C SER A 29 -11.42 -6.86 5.73
N VAL A 30 -10.56 -5.84 5.95
CA VAL A 30 -10.20 -4.80 4.98
C VAL A 30 -8.75 -4.35 5.21
N ILE A 31 -8.00 -4.12 4.14
CA ILE A 31 -6.71 -3.41 4.20
C ILE A 31 -6.94 -1.92 3.86
N PHE A 32 -6.45 -1.04 4.73
CA PHE A 32 -6.32 0.38 4.40
C PHE A 32 -4.91 0.68 3.90
N GLU A 33 -4.80 1.10 2.64
CA GLU A 33 -3.54 1.52 2.03
C GLU A 33 -3.41 3.04 2.18
N LEU A 34 -2.70 3.46 3.22
CA LEU A 34 -2.53 4.87 3.51
C LEU A 34 -1.38 5.46 2.70
N GLY A 35 -1.65 6.59 2.03
CA GLY A 35 -0.63 7.47 1.48
C GLY A 35 0.14 8.23 2.56
N PHE A 36 0.73 9.37 2.18
CA PHE A 36 1.46 10.21 3.11
C PHE A 36 0.51 11.03 4.00
N PHE A 37 0.36 10.62 5.27
CA PHE A 37 -0.36 11.35 6.30
C PHE A 37 0.59 11.99 7.33
N ARG A 38 0.22 13.17 7.85
CA ARG A 38 1.01 13.93 8.86
C ARG A 38 1.04 13.22 10.22
N THR A 39 1.87 12.19 10.30
CA THR A 39 2.17 11.43 11.52
C THR A 39 3.66 11.50 11.80
N LYS A 40 4.09 11.03 12.98
CA LYS A 40 5.50 10.97 13.35
C LYS A 40 6.29 9.87 12.61
N ILE A 41 5.67 9.06 11.74
CA ILE A 41 6.36 7.94 11.06
C ILE A 41 7.53 8.43 10.20
N MET A 42 7.39 9.60 9.55
CA MET A 42 8.44 10.19 8.71
C MET A 42 9.40 11.10 9.50
N ASP A 43 9.24 11.19 10.82
CA ASP A 43 10.24 11.83 11.67
C ASP A 43 11.58 11.10 11.50
N PRO A 44 12.70 11.80 11.25
CA PRO A 44 14.02 11.18 11.15
C PRO A 44 14.37 10.27 12.33
N ALA A 45 13.83 10.54 13.54
CA ALA A 45 14.02 9.69 14.71
C ALA A 45 13.34 8.31 14.58
N ASN A 46 12.27 8.22 13.77
CA ASN A 46 11.52 6.99 13.55
C ASN A 46 11.93 6.25 12.25
N VAL A 47 12.62 6.93 11.34
CA VAL A 47 13.13 6.34 10.10
C VAL A 47 14.52 5.74 10.34
N LYS A 48 14.57 4.41 10.46
CA LYS A 48 15.82 3.67 10.62
C LYS A 48 16.47 3.37 9.27
N LEU A 49 17.65 3.94 9.04
CA LEU A 49 18.54 3.57 7.94
C LEU A 49 19.50 2.45 8.39
N ARG A 50 20.08 1.73 7.42
CA ARG A 50 21.05 0.67 7.69
C ARG A 50 22.28 1.25 8.40
N SER A 51 22.70 0.61 9.50
CA SER A 51 23.87 1.02 10.29
C SER A 51 25.19 0.91 9.54
N GLU A 52 25.31 -0.10 8.66
CA GLU A 52 26.49 -0.35 7.84
C GLU A 52 26.16 -0.11 6.35
N PRO A 53 26.43 1.08 5.80
CA PRO A 53 26.16 1.34 4.39
C PRO A 53 27.19 0.65 3.48
N ILE A 54 26.77 0.37 2.24
CA ILE A 54 27.66 -0.04 1.14
C ILE A 54 27.76 1.15 0.20
N ASP A 55 28.97 1.54 -0.20
CA ASP A 55 29.23 2.79 -0.92
C ASP A 55 28.53 2.86 -2.29
N ASP A 56 28.44 1.74 -3.01
CA ASP A 56 27.73 1.65 -4.29
C ASP A 56 26.25 2.08 -4.21
N TYR A 57 25.63 1.95 -3.03
CA TYR A 57 24.24 2.33 -2.80
C TYR A 57 24.07 3.74 -2.24
N LYS A 58 25.16 4.51 -2.10
CA LYS A 58 25.13 5.89 -1.58
C LYS A 58 24.12 6.78 -2.31
N PRO A 59 24.01 6.81 -3.65
CA PRO A 59 23.04 7.66 -4.34
C PRO A 59 21.59 7.34 -3.96
N ILE A 60 21.25 6.05 -3.84
CA ILE A 60 19.90 5.60 -3.47
C ILE A 60 19.61 5.92 -2.01
N ARG A 61 20.57 5.67 -1.11
CA ARG A 61 20.43 5.97 0.33
C ARG A 61 20.21 7.46 0.55
N ASP A 62 21.03 8.29 -0.05
CA ASP A 62 20.97 9.75 0.11
C ASP A 62 19.67 10.29 -0.49
N GLY A 63 19.22 9.75 -1.64
CA GLY A 63 17.91 10.09 -2.22
C GLY A 63 16.73 9.74 -1.30
N VAL A 64 16.76 8.59 -0.63
CA VAL A 64 15.72 8.23 0.37
C VAL A 64 15.76 9.17 1.57
N ALA A 65 16.95 9.50 2.09
CA ALA A 65 17.09 10.42 3.22
C ALA A 65 16.55 11.82 2.86
N GLN A 66 16.90 12.33 1.68
CA GLN A 66 16.38 13.61 1.17
C GLN A 66 14.86 13.58 0.99
N PHE A 67 14.31 12.49 0.45
CA PHE A 67 12.87 12.32 0.30
C PHE A 67 12.13 12.33 1.65
N VAL A 68 12.66 11.59 2.64
CA VAL A 68 12.08 11.58 3.99
C VAL A 68 12.11 12.97 4.61
N GLN A 69 13.23 13.68 4.48
CA GLN A 69 13.37 15.03 4.99
C GLN A 69 12.42 16.02 4.30
N SER A 70 12.24 15.91 2.98
CA SER A 70 11.37 16.83 2.23
C SER A 70 9.89 16.59 2.52
N ILE A 71 9.49 15.35 2.78
CA ILE A 71 8.08 15.01 3.04
C ILE A 71 7.68 15.16 4.50
N ASN A 72 8.63 15.09 5.44
CA ASN A 72 8.32 15.25 6.87
C ASN A 72 7.73 16.63 7.16
N GLY A 73 6.58 16.67 7.83
CA GLY A 73 5.82 17.90 8.12
C GLY A 73 5.02 18.44 6.92
N HIS A 74 5.30 17.98 5.71
CA HIS A 74 4.68 18.43 4.46
C HIS A 74 3.75 17.36 3.85
N GLN A 75 3.46 16.28 4.57
CA GLN A 75 2.56 15.25 4.09
C GLN A 75 1.17 15.87 3.78
N PRO A 76 0.53 15.51 2.66
CA PRO A 76 -0.76 16.09 2.28
C PRO A 76 -1.93 15.54 3.11
N GLY A 77 -1.81 14.31 3.62
CA GLY A 77 -2.86 13.63 4.33
C GLY A 77 -3.08 14.12 5.76
N ASP A 78 -4.35 14.27 6.13
CA ASP A 78 -4.81 14.56 7.49
C ASP A 78 -5.17 13.24 8.22
N PRO A 79 -4.43 12.86 9.29
CA PRO A 79 -4.64 11.58 9.96
C PRO A 79 -6.03 11.48 10.64
N GLU A 80 -6.60 12.59 11.11
CA GLU A 80 -7.93 12.56 11.72
C GLU A 80 -9.01 12.28 10.67
N LYS A 81 -8.87 12.84 9.47
CA LYS A 81 -9.76 12.52 8.34
C LYS A 81 -9.64 11.05 7.95
N ALA A 82 -8.41 10.51 7.89
CA ALA A 82 -8.21 9.09 7.60
C ALA A 82 -8.93 8.20 8.61
N VAL A 83 -8.76 8.48 9.91
CA VAL A 83 -9.40 7.70 10.98
C VAL A 83 -10.92 7.79 10.92
N ARG A 84 -11.50 8.97 10.67
CA ARG A 84 -12.95 9.12 10.47
C ARG A 84 -13.45 8.25 9.32
N ILE A 85 -12.76 8.26 8.18
CA ILE A 85 -13.13 7.41 7.03
C ILE A 85 -12.99 5.93 7.37
N ILE A 86 -11.93 5.53 8.09
CA ILE A 86 -11.73 4.13 8.52
C ILE A 86 -12.91 3.68 9.40
N ILE A 87 -13.35 4.52 10.34
CA ILE A 87 -14.50 4.23 11.22
C ILE A 87 -15.78 4.09 10.39
N ASP A 88 -16.05 5.04 9.50
CA ASP A 88 -17.21 5.01 8.60
C ASP A 88 -17.22 3.70 7.78
N VAL A 89 -16.08 3.30 7.22
CA VAL A 89 -15.94 2.07 6.42
C VAL A 89 -16.19 0.81 7.25
N VAL A 90 -15.60 0.72 8.45
CA VAL A 90 -15.76 -0.47 9.32
C VAL A 90 -17.20 -0.61 9.83
N LYS A 91 -17.88 0.51 10.07
CA LYS A 91 -19.27 0.51 10.53
C LYS A 91 -20.30 0.54 9.40
N GLU A 92 -19.84 0.65 8.15
CA GLU A 92 -20.70 0.76 6.96
C GLU A 92 -21.66 1.98 7.04
N GLU A 93 -21.20 3.07 7.66
CA GLU A 93 -21.95 4.30 7.90
C GLU A 93 -21.28 5.52 7.24
N GLY A 94 -21.90 6.70 7.37
CA GLY A 94 -21.31 7.96 6.91
C GLY A 94 -20.96 7.95 5.43
N VAL A 95 -19.70 8.28 5.09
CA VAL A 95 -19.25 8.31 3.68
C VAL A 95 -19.14 6.94 3.02
N ALA A 96 -19.20 5.86 3.81
CA ALA A 96 -19.15 4.48 3.33
C ALA A 96 -20.52 3.83 3.21
N GLN A 97 -21.60 4.51 3.63
CA GLN A 97 -22.95 3.96 3.60
C GLN A 97 -23.34 3.47 2.20
N GLY A 98 -23.86 2.24 2.13
CA GLY A 98 -24.32 1.61 0.89
C GLY A 98 -23.20 1.14 -0.05
N LYS A 99 -21.93 1.24 0.36
CA LYS A 99 -20.80 0.66 -0.39
C LYS A 99 -20.46 -0.71 0.18
N PRO A 100 -20.25 -1.73 -0.66
CA PRO A 100 -19.72 -3.01 -0.18
C PRO A 100 -18.32 -2.78 0.39
N LEU A 101 -17.99 -3.49 1.48
CA LEU A 101 -16.66 -3.43 2.07
C LEU A 101 -15.61 -3.92 1.04
N PRO A 102 -14.68 -3.06 0.60
CA PRO A 102 -13.66 -3.46 -0.35
C PRO A 102 -12.59 -4.30 0.35
N GLU A 103 -11.86 -5.11 -0.42
CA GLU A 103 -10.72 -5.85 0.13
C GLU A 103 -9.57 -4.92 0.50
N ARG A 104 -9.32 -3.92 -0.35
CA ARG A 104 -8.28 -2.90 -0.20
C ARG A 104 -8.89 -1.54 -0.46
N LEU A 105 -8.61 -0.58 0.41
CA LEU A 105 -9.05 0.80 0.27
C LEU A 105 -7.86 1.77 0.34
N PRO A 106 -7.42 2.33 -0.80
CA PRO A 106 -6.41 3.37 -0.81
C PRO A 106 -6.98 4.70 -0.29
N LEU A 107 -6.30 5.31 0.68
CA LEU A 107 -6.61 6.63 1.19
C LEU A 107 -5.46 7.59 0.90
N GLY A 108 -5.72 8.60 0.09
CA GLY A 108 -4.72 9.57 -0.37
C GLY A 108 -4.59 9.61 -1.90
N PRO A 109 -4.55 10.81 -2.54
CA PRO A 109 -4.41 10.92 -4.00
C PRO A 109 -3.11 10.30 -4.55
N ASP A 110 -2.04 10.36 -3.77
CA ASP A 110 -0.73 9.75 -4.03
C ASP A 110 -0.84 8.21 -4.09
N CYS A 111 -1.52 7.61 -3.11
CA CYS A 111 -1.77 6.18 -3.07
C CYS A 111 -2.66 5.75 -4.25
N LEU A 112 -3.76 6.47 -4.48
CA LEU A 112 -4.68 6.20 -5.60
C LEU A 112 -3.97 6.22 -6.96
N THR A 113 -3.11 7.21 -7.18
CA THR A 113 -2.34 7.35 -8.42
C THR A 113 -1.37 6.18 -8.60
N THR A 114 -0.64 5.83 -7.53
CA THR A 114 0.35 4.74 -7.56
C THR A 114 -0.31 3.39 -7.81
N LEU A 115 -1.42 3.11 -7.10
CA LEU A 115 -2.15 1.86 -7.23
C LEU A 115 -2.73 1.70 -8.64
N ARG A 116 -3.38 2.74 -9.18
CA ARG A 116 -3.91 2.73 -10.55
C ARG A 116 -2.82 2.48 -11.58
N LYS A 117 -1.69 3.18 -11.47
CA LYS A 117 -0.55 2.99 -12.38
C LYS A 117 -0.05 1.54 -12.35
N LYS A 118 0.08 0.95 -11.15
CA LYS A 118 0.53 -0.44 -11.00
C LYS A 118 -0.47 -1.43 -11.59
N ALA A 119 -1.76 -1.24 -11.34
CA ALA A 119 -2.81 -2.09 -11.89
C ALA A 119 -2.81 -2.08 -13.43
N VAL A 120 -2.75 -0.89 -14.04
CA VAL A 120 -2.65 -0.74 -15.50
C VAL A 120 -1.39 -1.42 -16.03
N SER A 121 -0.24 -1.19 -15.39
CA SER A 121 1.03 -1.82 -15.81
C SER A 121 0.98 -3.35 -15.75
N ASN A 122 0.34 -3.93 -14.74
CA ASN A 122 0.17 -5.39 -14.65
C ASN A 122 -0.73 -5.91 -15.78
N LEU A 123 -1.85 -5.23 -16.03
CA LEU A 123 -2.75 -5.60 -17.14
C LEU A 123 -2.06 -5.50 -18.50
N THR A 124 -1.23 -4.48 -18.71
CA THR A 124 -0.43 -4.35 -19.93
C THR A 124 0.46 -5.58 -20.13
N ILE A 125 1.16 -6.05 -19.09
CA ILE A 125 2.00 -7.25 -19.17
C ILE A 125 1.15 -8.48 -19.53
N CYS A 126 0.01 -8.68 -18.87
CA CYS A 126 -0.88 -9.80 -19.18
C CYS A 126 -1.32 -9.81 -20.64
N ASN A 127 -1.65 -8.63 -21.19
CA ASN A 127 -2.11 -8.49 -22.57
C ASN A 127 -0.97 -8.68 -23.58
N GLU A 128 0.20 -8.10 -23.33
CA GLU A 128 1.36 -8.18 -24.24
C GLU A 128 1.97 -9.60 -24.30
N TRP A 129 1.89 -10.34 -23.19
CA TRP A 129 2.48 -11.68 -23.05
C TRP A 129 1.44 -12.80 -23.11
N GLU A 130 0.18 -12.51 -23.48
CA GLU A 130 -0.93 -13.48 -23.38
C GLU A 130 -0.63 -14.80 -24.12
N ASP A 131 -0.16 -14.73 -25.36
CA ASP A 131 0.16 -15.92 -26.17
C ASP A 131 1.24 -16.77 -25.50
N VAL A 132 2.30 -16.13 -24.96
CA VAL A 132 3.39 -16.82 -24.25
C VAL A 132 2.86 -17.48 -22.98
N ILE A 133 2.06 -16.76 -22.18
CA ILE A 133 1.48 -17.27 -20.94
C ILE A 133 0.56 -18.47 -21.23
N ARG A 134 -0.22 -18.43 -22.31
CA ARG A 134 -1.13 -19.52 -22.69
C ARG A 134 -0.42 -20.72 -23.32
N SER A 135 0.77 -20.52 -23.88
CA SER A 135 1.55 -21.58 -24.55
C SER A 135 2.09 -22.67 -23.61
N THR A 136 1.95 -22.53 -22.29
CA THR A 136 2.46 -23.48 -21.29
C THR A 136 1.45 -24.52 -20.82
N ASN A 137 0.27 -24.59 -21.44
CA ASN A 137 -0.69 -25.65 -21.14
C ASN A 137 -0.19 -27.00 -21.65
N PHE A 138 -0.69 -28.09 -21.07
CA PHE A 138 -0.50 -29.43 -21.65
C PHE A 138 -1.20 -29.51 -23.02
N ASP A 139 -0.56 -30.15 -23.98
CA ASP A 139 -1.14 -30.46 -25.31
C ASP A 139 -2.35 -31.41 -25.23
#